data_AF-A0A8D2QGJ5-F1
#
_entry.id   AF-A0A8D2QGJ5-F1
#
_cell.length_a   1.000
_cell.length_b   1.000
_cell.length_c   1.000
_cell.angle_alpha   90.00
_cell.angle_beta   90.00
_cell.angle_gamma   90.00
#
_symmetry.space_group_name_H-M   'P 1'
#
loop_
_entity.id
_entity.type
_entity.pdbx_description
1 polymer ?
#
loop_
_entity_poly.entity_id
_entity_poly.type
_entity_poly.pdbx_seq_one_letter_code
_entity_poly.pdbx_strand_id
1 'polypeptide(L)'
;MSPSGKIFCLYPEEFTHKEMKAEIPAKVQESNLTSLVLFLKRMDIAGFAHCDFISSPAPESLMQALEDLDYLAALDNDGNLSEFGIIMSEFPLDPQLSKSLLASCEFECVDEMLTIAAMVTAPSCFLLAPPGTEEIARSRWRRFAHPAGDHCTLINVFNAFRAASASPTHTELSREQWCCECFLSCSALSRAEMIRAELLETMKRIELPISAPAFGSEANLLSIKKALLSGYFMHIARDVDGSGNYLMLTHKQVAQLHPFSSYCSTRRIPEWVLFHEFSISEGNSIRVVSEISPHLFAELVPQYYFSNLPPSESKEILQEVINHLAPVSATREEQKTASDSKENEEFPQTPTEQRCVIQ
;
A
#
# COMPACT_ATOMS: atom_id res chain seq x y z
N MET A 1 -44.20 -28.47 -16.64
CA MET A 1 -44.47 -27.76 -15.37
C MET A 1 -43.19 -27.85 -14.55
N SER A 2 -42.49 -26.73 -14.35
CA SER A 2 -41.30 -26.73 -13.50
C SER A 2 -41.70 -27.06 -12.05
N PRO A 3 -40.93 -27.88 -11.32
CA PRO A 3 -41.25 -28.22 -9.93
C PRO A 3 -41.21 -26.98 -9.03
N SER A 4 -42.12 -26.89 -8.06
CA SER A 4 -42.13 -25.79 -7.08
C SER A 4 -40.96 -25.92 -6.09
N GLY A 5 -40.19 -24.85 -5.93
CA GLY A 5 -39.11 -24.74 -4.94
C GLY A 5 -39.59 -24.19 -3.60
N LYS A 6 -38.79 -24.37 -2.55
CA LYS A 6 -38.98 -23.73 -1.24
C LYS A 6 -37.72 -22.94 -0.88
N ILE A 7 -37.89 -21.77 -0.29
CA ILE A 7 -36.82 -20.92 0.24
C ILE A 7 -36.95 -20.94 1.77
N PHE A 8 -35.83 -21.15 2.47
CA PHE A 8 -35.77 -21.12 3.92
C PHE A 8 -34.98 -19.87 4.35
N CYS A 9 -35.70 -18.83 4.77
CA CYS A 9 -35.09 -17.62 5.30
C CYS A 9 -34.66 -17.84 6.76
N LEU A 10 -33.38 -17.65 7.06
CA LEU A 10 -32.82 -17.85 8.41
C LEU A 10 -32.95 -16.59 9.29
N TYR A 11 -34.04 -15.85 9.14
CA TYR A 11 -34.34 -14.62 9.86
C TYR A 11 -35.86 -14.47 10.05
N PRO A 12 -36.32 -13.77 11.11
CA PRO A 12 -37.74 -13.51 11.34
C PRO A 12 -38.38 -12.73 10.19
N GLU A 13 -39.67 -12.95 9.93
CA GLU A 13 -40.40 -12.25 8.85
C GLU A 13 -40.41 -10.73 9.09
N GLU A 14 -40.49 -10.29 10.35
CA GLU A 14 -40.51 -8.88 10.72
C GLU A 14 -39.23 -8.14 10.29
N PHE A 15 -38.09 -8.83 10.24
CA PHE A 15 -36.81 -8.25 9.80
C PHE A 15 -36.89 -7.77 8.34
N THR A 16 -37.59 -8.53 7.49
CA THR A 16 -37.80 -8.22 6.07
C THR A 16 -38.53 -6.90 5.89
N HIS A 17 -39.51 -6.62 6.75
CA HIS A 17 -40.36 -5.43 6.62
C HIS A 17 -39.79 -4.20 7.34
N LYS A 18 -38.99 -4.39 8.40
CA LYS A 18 -38.53 -3.29 9.27
C LYS A 18 -37.09 -2.89 9.04
N GLU A 19 -36.20 -3.83 8.73
CA GLU A 19 -34.75 -3.62 8.77
C GLU A 19 -34.06 -3.87 7.43
N MET A 20 -34.59 -4.81 6.63
CA MET A 20 -34.01 -5.11 5.32
C MET A 20 -34.27 -3.96 4.35
N LYS A 21 -33.18 -3.32 3.89
CA LYS A 21 -33.26 -2.33 2.81
C LYS A 21 -33.76 -3.02 1.54
N ALA A 22 -34.66 -2.37 0.81
CA ALA A 22 -35.22 -2.89 -0.43
C ALA A 22 -34.14 -3.10 -1.50
N GLU A 23 -33.13 -2.24 -1.53
CA GLU A 23 -31.99 -2.30 -2.43
C GLU A 23 -30.69 -2.09 -1.67
N ILE A 24 -29.63 -2.73 -2.18
CA ILE A 24 -28.27 -2.52 -1.68
C ILE A 24 -27.76 -1.21 -2.30
N PRO A 25 -27.19 -0.29 -1.51
CA PRO A 25 -26.59 0.93 -2.04
C PRO A 25 -25.52 0.63 -3.10
N ALA A 26 -25.35 1.55 -4.05
CA ALA A 26 -24.39 1.37 -5.12
C ALA A 26 -22.96 1.38 -4.56
N LYS A 27 -22.13 0.40 -4.94
CA LYS A 27 -20.74 0.28 -4.44
C LYS A 27 -19.90 1.54 -4.66
N VAL A 28 -20.16 2.29 -5.74
CA VAL A 28 -19.48 3.57 -6.04
C VAL A 28 -19.74 4.65 -4.98
N GLN A 29 -20.77 4.51 -4.15
CA GLN A 29 -21.07 5.44 -3.07
C GLN A 29 -20.41 5.03 -1.74
N GLU A 30 -19.88 3.81 -1.64
CA GLU A 30 -19.39 3.24 -0.37
C GLU A 30 -17.91 2.84 -0.41
N SER A 31 -17.24 2.94 -1.56
CA SER A 31 -15.86 2.48 -1.75
C SER A 31 -14.87 3.63 -1.93
N ASN A 32 -13.59 3.35 -1.68
CA ASN A 32 -12.51 4.24 -2.08
C ASN A 32 -12.50 4.34 -3.62
N LEU A 33 -12.50 5.57 -4.13
CA LEU A 33 -12.64 5.85 -5.57
C LEU A 33 -11.32 6.10 -6.29
N THR A 34 -10.18 6.03 -5.61
CA THR A 34 -8.86 6.36 -6.18
C THR A 34 -8.57 5.57 -7.46
N SER A 35 -8.73 4.25 -7.42
CA SER A 35 -8.53 3.38 -8.58
C SER A 35 -9.55 3.66 -9.70
N LEU A 36 -10.80 3.99 -9.35
CA LEU A 36 -11.84 4.36 -10.31
C LEU A 36 -11.54 5.70 -10.98
N VAL A 37 -11.13 6.71 -10.23
CA VAL A 37 -10.81 8.05 -10.75
C VAL A 37 -9.59 7.98 -11.67
N LEU A 38 -8.56 7.20 -11.31
CA LEU A 38 -7.41 6.94 -12.18
C LEU A 38 -7.86 6.34 -13.53
N PHE A 39 -8.72 5.32 -13.47
CA PHE A 39 -9.28 4.68 -14.66
C PHE A 39 -10.10 5.65 -15.51
N LEU A 40 -10.98 6.44 -14.90
CA LEU A 40 -11.81 7.43 -15.60
C LEU A 40 -10.97 8.51 -16.28
N LYS A 41 -9.94 9.01 -15.60
CA LYS A 41 -8.99 9.98 -16.17
C LYS A 41 -8.23 9.37 -17.36
N ARG A 42 -7.87 8.09 -17.29
CA ARG A 42 -7.23 7.37 -18.40
C ARG A 42 -8.17 7.22 -19.60
N MET A 43 -9.46 6.97 -19.35
CA MET A 43 -10.48 6.90 -20.39
C MET A 43 -10.74 8.25 -21.08
N ASP A 44 -10.71 9.34 -20.31
CA ASP A 44 -10.89 10.70 -20.83
C ASP A 44 -9.79 11.05 -21.84
N ILE A 45 -8.53 10.71 -21.53
CA ILE A 45 -7.40 10.85 -22.47
C ILE A 45 -7.59 9.99 -23.72
N ALA A 46 -8.15 8.79 -23.58
CA ALA A 46 -8.43 7.91 -24.71
C ALA A 46 -9.65 8.37 -25.55
N GLY A 47 -10.27 9.50 -25.23
CA GLY A 47 -11.37 10.10 -25.99
C GLY A 47 -12.72 9.42 -25.78
N PHE A 48 -12.86 8.61 -24.72
CA PHE A 48 -14.16 8.08 -24.32
C PHE A 48 -14.96 9.18 -23.61
N ALA A 49 -16.24 9.33 -23.98
CA ALA A 49 -17.11 10.41 -23.51
C ALA A 49 -17.33 10.43 -21.98
N HIS A 50 -17.85 11.56 -21.48
CA HIS A 50 -18.17 11.81 -20.07
C HIS A 50 -18.92 10.63 -19.42
N CYS A 51 -18.46 10.23 -18.23
CA CYS A 51 -19.08 9.18 -17.45
C CYS A 51 -20.28 9.74 -16.68
N ASP A 52 -21.49 9.47 -17.15
CA ASP A 52 -22.72 9.75 -16.42
C ASP A 52 -23.01 8.61 -15.45
N PHE A 53 -22.77 8.83 -14.16
CA PHE A 53 -23.05 7.84 -13.12
C PHE A 53 -24.56 7.64 -12.94
N ILE A 54 -25.01 6.38 -12.94
CA ILE A 54 -26.39 6.02 -12.56
C ILE A 54 -26.67 6.42 -11.10
N SER A 55 -25.67 6.26 -10.24
CA SER A 55 -25.69 6.71 -8.85
C SER A 55 -24.38 7.43 -8.57
N SER A 56 -24.42 8.76 -8.55
CA SER A 56 -23.21 9.56 -8.37
C SER A 56 -22.58 9.31 -6.99
N PRO A 57 -21.25 9.20 -6.92
CA PRO A 57 -20.53 9.21 -5.65
C PRO A 57 -20.68 10.56 -4.94
N ALA A 58 -20.40 10.57 -3.63
CA ALA A 58 -20.33 11.80 -2.87
C ALA A 58 -19.18 12.69 -3.42
N PRO A 59 -19.39 14.01 -3.57
CA PRO A 59 -18.34 14.93 -4.02
C PRO A 59 -17.07 14.84 -3.17
N GLU A 60 -17.22 14.63 -1.86
CA GLU A 60 -16.12 14.50 -0.91
C GLU A 60 -15.26 13.27 -1.21
N SER A 61 -15.88 12.13 -1.57
CA SER A 61 -15.15 10.92 -1.94
C SER A 61 -14.37 11.08 -3.25
N LEU A 62 -14.90 11.85 -4.20
CA LEU A 62 -14.19 12.19 -5.44
C LEU A 62 -13.01 13.13 -5.17
N MET A 63 -13.21 14.15 -4.32
CA MET A 63 -12.13 15.07 -3.94
C MET A 63 -11.01 14.33 -3.22
N GLN A 64 -11.33 13.42 -2.29
CA GLN A 64 -10.32 12.60 -1.62
C GLN A 64 -9.55 11.73 -2.61
N ALA A 65 -10.22 11.09 -3.56
CA ALA A 65 -9.56 10.28 -4.58
C ALA A 65 -8.64 11.10 -5.49
N LEU A 66 -9.02 12.33 -5.83
CA LEU A 66 -8.15 13.25 -6.59
C LEU A 66 -6.94 13.69 -5.75
N GLU A 67 -7.14 14.01 -4.48
CA GLU A 67 -6.07 14.36 -3.55
C GLU A 67 -5.07 13.20 -3.35
N ASP A 68 -5.56 11.98 -3.17
CA ASP A 68 -4.73 10.77 -3.04
C ASP A 68 -3.90 10.53 -4.31
N LEU A 69 -4.49 10.74 -5.50
CA LEU A 69 -3.78 10.63 -6.77
C LEU A 69 -2.74 11.74 -6.97
N ASP A 70 -3.04 12.96 -6.53
CA ASP A 70 -2.10 14.07 -6.53
C ASP A 70 -0.89 13.77 -5.61
N TYR A 71 -1.13 13.27 -4.39
CA TYR A 71 -0.06 12.84 -3.48
C TYR A 71 0.84 11.74 -4.08
N LEU A 72 0.26 10.82 -4.86
CA LEU A 72 1.00 9.77 -5.56
C LEU A 72 1.75 10.27 -6.81
N ALA A 73 1.63 11.57 -7.14
CA ALA A 73 2.11 12.22 -8.35
C ALA A 73 1.51 11.61 -9.64
N ALA A 74 0.31 11.03 -9.55
CA ALA A 74 -0.43 10.52 -10.70
C ALA A 74 -1.10 11.66 -11.49
N LEU A 75 -1.30 12.82 -10.87
CA LEU A 75 -1.85 14.01 -11.50
C LEU A 75 -0.77 15.09 -11.73
N ASP A 76 -0.98 15.94 -12.72
CA ASP A 76 -0.24 17.19 -12.91
C ASP A 76 -0.92 18.37 -12.19
N ASN A 77 -0.31 19.56 -12.25
CA ASN A 77 -0.83 20.77 -11.59
C ASN A 77 -2.21 21.22 -12.12
N ASP A 78 -2.60 20.77 -13.31
CA ASP A 78 -3.88 21.08 -13.94
C ASP A 78 -4.94 20.00 -13.63
N GLY A 79 -4.56 18.95 -12.88
CA GLY A 79 -5.43 17.83 -12.51
C GLY A 79 -5.63 16.80 -13.62
N ASN A 80 -4.79 16.80 -14.67
CA ASN A 80 -4.76 15.76 -15.69
C ASN A 80 -3.79 14.64 -15.29
N LEU A 81 -3.80 13.49 -15.98
CA LEU A 81 -2.81 12.45 -15.69
C LEU A 81 -1.42 12.92 -16.09
N SER A 82 -0.49 12.82 -15.14
CA SER A 82 0.93 12.94 -15.41
C SER A 82 1.42 11.74 -16.23
N GLU A 83 2.65 11.83 -16.78
CA GLU A 83 3.31 10.66 -17.40
C GLU A 83 3.38 9.48 -16.42
N PHE A 84 3.63 9.77 -15.14
CA PHE A 84 3.64 8.77 -14.09
C PHE A 84 2.25 8.16 -13.86
N GLY A 85 1.18 8.97 -13.85
CA GLY A 85 -0.20 8.50 -13.75
C GLY A 85 -0.63 7.65 -14.94
N ILE A 86 -0.18 7.99 -16.15
CA ILE A 86 -0.38 7.19 -17.35
C ILE A 86 0.23 5.80 -17.19
N ILE A 87 1.50 5.72 -16.80
CA ILE A 87 2.17 4.43 -16.59
C ILE A 87 1.51 3.65 -15.45
N MET A 88 1.16 4.32 -14.35
CA MET A 88 0.47 3.71 -13.21
C MET A 88 -0.85 3.04 -13.62
N SER A 89 -1.60 3.66 -14.53
CA SER A 89 -2.89 3.15 -15.02
C SER A 89 -2.80 1.89 -15.90
N GLU A 90 -1.60 1.52 -16.35
CA GLU A 90 -1.39 0.30 -17.15
C GLU A 90 -1.39 -0.97 -16.29
N PHE A 91 -1.22 -0.84 -14.97
CA PHE A 91 -1.20 -1.97 -14.04
C PHE A 91 -2.60 -2.27 -13.49
N PRO A 92 -3.00 -3.55 -13.41
CA PRO A 92 -4.27 -3.96 -12.78
C PRO A 92 -4.12 -4.01 -11.24
N LEU A 93 -3.60 -2.93 -10.64
CA LEU A 93 -3.31 -2.81 -9.22
C LEU A 93 -3.88 -1.49 -8.68
N ASP A 94 -4.01 -1.40 -7.35
CA ASP A 94 -4.33 -0.13 -6.71
C ASP A 94 -3.21 0.90 -6.90
N PRO A 95 -3.54 2.20 -7.02
CA PRO A 95 -2.57 3.28 -7.27
C PRO A 95 -1.36 3.28 -6.34
N GLN A 96 -1.55 3.00 -5.04
CA GLN A 96 -0.47 2.90 -4.06
C GLN A 96 0.51 1.75 -4.36
N LEU A 97 -0.02 0.59 -4.78
CA LEU A 97 0.80 -0.57 -5.11
C LEU A 97 1.50 -0.39 -6.46
N SER A 98 0.82 0.18 -7.45
CA SER A 98 1.41 0.59 -8.72
C SER A 98 2.54 1.60 -8.52
N LYS A 99 2.34 2.61 -7.65
CA LYS A 99 3.39 3.57 -7.25
C LYS A 99 4.61 2.87 -6.66
N SER A 100 4.38 1.92 -5.76
CA SER A 100 5.45 1.16 -5.11
C SER A 100 6.22 0.28 -6.09
N LEU A 101 5.52 -0.37 -7.03
CA LEU A 101 6.13 -1.17 -8.09
C LEU A 101 6.97 -0.30 -9.04
N LEU A 102 6.47 0.88 -9.41
CA LEU A 102 7.22 1.84 -10.22
C LEU A 102 8.46 2.37 -9.49
N ALA A 103 8.33 2.74 -8.22
CA ALA A 103 9.46 3.18 -7.39
C ALA A 103 10.53 2.08 -7.23
N SER A 104 10.14 0.81 -7.24
CA SER A 104 11.10 -0.30 -7.18
C SER A 104 12.08 -0.35 -8.35
N CYS A 105 11.76 0.29 -9.48
CA CYS A 105 12.67 0.47 -10.61
C CYS A 105 13.86 1.36 -10.24
N GLU A 106 13.62 2.43 -9.49
CA GLU A 106 14.65 3.37 -9.02
C GLU A 106 15.52 2.75 -7.92
N PHE A 107 14.91 1.97 -7.02
CA PHE A 107 15.61 1.33 -5.90
C PHE A 107 16.18 -0.07 -6.23
N GLU A 108 16.08 -0.51 -7.49
CA GLU A 108 16.60 -1.77 -8.01
C GLU A 108 16.08 -3.03 -7.28
N CYS A 109 14.83 -3.03 -6.80
CA CYS A 109 14.20 -4.16 -6.10
C CYS A 109 12.89 -4.65 -6.76
N VAL A 110 12.88 -4.68 -8.09
CA VAL A 110 11.70 -4.99 -8.92
C VAL A 110 11.24 -6.44 -8.74
N ASP A 111 12.16 -7.42 -8.71
CA ASP A 111 11.77 -8.84 -8.57
C ASP A 111 11.04 -9.10 -7.23
N GLU A 112 11.56 -8.50 -6.15
CA GLU A 112 10.95 -8.59 -4.83
C GLU A 112 9.60 -7.85 -4.79
N MET A 113 9.51 -6.67 -5.39
CA MET A 113 8.27 -5.89 -5.41
C MET A 113 7.18 -6.55 -6.26
N LEU A 114 7.52 -7.17 -7.39
CA LEU A 114 6.60 -7.99 -8.18
C LEU A 114 6.03 -9.15 -7.34
N THR A 115 6.87 -9.78 -6.54
CA THR A 115 6.47 -10.87 -5.65
C THR A 115 5.55 -10.37 -4.55
N ILE A 116 5.90 -9.25 -3.90
CA ILE A 116 5.07 -8.62 -2.87
C ILE A 116 3.71 -8.24 -3.48
N ALA A 117 3.70 -7.50 -4.59
CA ALA A 117 2.48 -7.06 -5.26
C ALA A 117 1.55 -8.22 -5.60
N ALA A 118 2.11 -9.31 -6.16
CA ALA A 118 1.31 -10.48 -6.46
C ALA A 118 0.74 -11.18 -5.21
N MET A 119 1.52 -11.26 -4.14
CA MET A 119 1.11 -11.92 -2.90
C MET A 119 0.06 -11.14 -2.11
N VAL A 120 0.06 -9.80 -2.20
CA VAL A 120 -0.95 -8.95 -1.55
C VAL A 120 -2.22 -8.78 -2.40
N THR A 121 -2.12 -8.81 -3.74
CA THR A 121 -3.29 -8.78 -4.63
C THR A 121 -4.04 -10.12 -4.67
N ALA A 122 -3.33 -11.24 -4.51
CA ALA A 122 -3.98 -12.54 -4.36
C ALA A 122 -4.72 -12.65 -3.02
N PRO A 123 -5.76 -13.50 -2.90
CA PRO A 123 -6.37 -13.79 -1.61
C PRO A 123 -5.33 -14.25 -0.60
N SER A 124 -5.53 -13.96 0.70
CA SER A 124 -4.62 -14.39 1.77
C SER A 124 -4.26 -15.88 1.64
N CYS A 125 -2.95 -16.16 1.54
CA CYS A 125 -2.46 -17.52 1.47
C CYS A 125 -2.50 -18.26 2.81
N PHE A 126 -2.62 -17.56 3.94
CA PHE A 126 -2.72 -18.17 5.26
C PHE A 126 -4.14 -18.71 5.50
N LEU A 127 -4.24 -20.01 5.80
CA LEU A 127 -5.51 -20.65 6.13
C LEU A 127 -5.84 -20.51 7.61
N LEU A 128 -7.13 -20.43 7.92
CA LEU A 128 -7.58 -20.56 9.30
C LEU A 128 -7.26 -21.99 9.79
N ALA A 129 -6.48 -22.08 10.86
CA ALA A 129 -6.12 -23.36 11.44
C ALA A 129 -7.36 -24.02 12.06
N PRO A 130 -7.59 -25.33 11.83
CA PRO A 130 -8.62 -26.08 12.54
C PRO A 130 -8.45 -26.00 14.07
N PRO A 131 -9.55 -26.05 14.84
CA PRO A 131 -9.49 -26.02 16.29
C PRO A 131 -8.54 -27.08 16.86
N GLY A 132 -7.62 -26.66 17.73
CA GLY A 132 -6.61 -27.52 18.36
C GLY A 132 -5.31 -27.69 17.58
N THR A 133 -5.18 -27.07 16.40
CA THR A 133 -3.95 -27.09 15.58
C THR A 133 -3.29 -25.72 15.40
N GLU A 134 -3.79 -24.69 16.09
CA GLU A 134 -3.37 -23.30 15.94
C GLU A 134 -1.89 -23.09 16.25
N GLU A 135 -1.36 -23.74 17.30
CA GLU A 135 0.06 -23.62 17.65
C GLU A 135 0.97 -24.35 16.66
N ILE A 136 0.47 -25.43 16.04
CA ILE A 136 1.20 -26.14 14.97
C ILE A 136 1.29 -25.23 13.74
N ALA A 137 0.17 -24.64 13.32
CA ALA A 137 0.12 -23.69 12.21
C ALA A 137 1.05 -22.49 12.46
N ARG A 138 0.98 -21.89 13.65
CA ARG A 138 1.85 -20.79 14.05
C ARG A 138 3.33 -21.18 14.01
N SER A 139 3.68 -22.36 14.51
CA SER A 139 5.06 -22.88 14.45
C SER A 139 5.55 -23.07 13.02
N ARG A 140 4.67 -23.51 12.10
CA ARG A 140 5.00 -23.59 10.66
C ARG A 140 5.21 -22.20 10.08
N TRP A 141 4.32 -21.24 10.34
CA TRP A 141 4.42 -19.89 9.81
C TRP A 141 5.64 -19.13 10.32
N ARG A 142 6.05 -19.34 11.58
CA ARG A 142 7.31 -18.78 12.13
C ARG A 142 8.54 -19.12 11.31
N ARG A 143 8.55 -20.24 10.58
CA ARG A 143 9.69 -20.63 9.72
C ARG A 143 9.84 -19.73 8.50
N PHE A 144 8.76 -19.08 8.06
CA PHE A 144 8.79 -18.13 6.95
C PHE A 144 8.95 -16.68 7.42
N ALA A 145 8.74 -16.42 8.71
CA ALA A 145 8.78 -15.08 9.28
C ALA A 145 10.15 -14.41 9.02
N HIS A 146 10.10 -13.21 8.46
CA HIS A 146 11.27 -12.38 8.25
C HIS A 146 11.30 -11.24 9.28
N PRO A 147 12.45 -10.94 9.91
CA PRO A 147 12.54 -9.92 10.96
C PRO A 147 12.21 -8.50 10.47
N ALA A 148 12.38 -8.23 9.16
CA ALA A 148 12.03 -6.94 8.56
C ALA A 148 10.52 -6.72 8.33
N GLY A 149 9.69 -7.75 8.53
CA GLY A 149 8.23 -7.65 8.51
C GLY A 149 7.52 -8.61 7.56
N ASP A 150 6.21 -8.40 7.44
CA ASP A 150 5.28 -9.28 6.74
C ASP A 150 5.48 -9.25 5.22
N HIS A 151 5.82 -8.10 4.62
CA HIS A 151 6.12 -8.02 3.18
C HIS A 151 7.28 -8.95 2.79
N CYS A 152 8.36 -8.95 3.58
CA CYS A 152 9.49 -9.87 3.40
C CYS A 152 9.11 -11.33 3.74
N THR A 153 8.20 -11.53 4.70
CA THR A 153 7.64 -12.86 5.01
C THR A 153 6.86 -13.43 3.82
N LEU A 154 6.11 -12.61 3.09
CA LEU A 154 5.39 -13.03 1.88
C LEU A 154 6.36 -13.46 0.77
N ILE A 155 7.51 -12.78 0.61
CA ILE A 155 8.58 -13.21 -0.30
C ILE A 155 9.10 -14.59 0.11
N ASN A 156 9.37 -14.82 1.40
CA ASN A 156 9.82 -16.13 1.90
C ASN A 156 8.81 -17.24 1.60
N VAL A 157 7.52 -16.98 1.84
CA VAL A 157 6.44 -17.95 1.56
C VAL A 157 6.39 -18.28 0.06
N PHE A 158 6.42 -17.26 -0.80
CA PHE A 158 6.38 -17.43 -2.25
C PHE A 158 7.59 -18.23 -2.77
N ASN A 159 8.80 -17.89 -2.30
CA ASN A 159 10.02 -18.58 -2.68
C ASN A 159 10.03 -20.04 -2.20
N ALA A 160 9.55 -20.30 -0.97
CA ALA A 160 9.42 -21.66 -0.45
C ALA A 160 8.41 -22.50 -1.25
N PHE A 161 7.28 -21.89 -1.64
CA PHE A 161 6.28 -22.54 -2.50
C PHE A 161 6.84 -22.89 -3.87
N ARG A 162 7.57 -21.97 -4.51
CA ARG A 162 8.24 -22.21 -5.80
C ARG A 162 9.31 -23.30 -5.68
N ALA A 163 10.10 -23.30 -4.61
CA ALA A 163 11.12 -24.31 -4.37
C ALA A 163 10.51 -25.71 -4.14
N ALA A 164 9.43 -25.80 -3.35
CA ALA A 164 8.68 -27.04 -3.17
C ALA A 164 8.11 -27.56 -4.50
N SER A 165 7.73 -26.63 -5.38
CA SER A 165 7.20 -26.94 -6.71
C SER A 165 8.27 -27.36 -7.73
N ALA A 166 9.56 -27.16 -7.47
CA ALA A 166 10.65 -27.48 -8.40
C ALA A 166 11.35 -28.83 -8.10
N SER A 167 10.88 -29.58 -7.10
CA SER A 167 11.48 -30.86 -6.71
C SER A 167 11.16 -31.97 -7.74
N PRO A 168 12.14 -32.76 -8.20
CA PRO A 168 12.02 -33.71 -9.32
C PRO A 168 11.01 -34.87 -9.11
N THR A 169 10.43 -35.02 -7.92
CA THR A 169 9.33 -35.95 -7.62
C THR A 169 7.96 -35.30 -7.90
N HIS A 170 7.73 -34.85 -9.13
CA HIS A 170 6.55 -34.04 -9.48
C HIS A 170 5.25 -34.85 -9.60
N THR A 171 4.31 -34.58 -8.70
CA THR A 171 2.86 -34.70 -8.95
C THR A 171 2.21 -33.45 -8.35
N GLU A 172 1.13 -32.92 -8.95
CA GLU A 172 0.35 -31.80 -8.37
C GLU A 172 0.09 -32.05 -6.88
N LEU A 173 -0.30 -33.29 -6.55
CA LEU A 173 -0.46 -33.81 -5.18
C LEU A 173 0.64 -33.39 -4.19
N SER A 174 1.91 -33.32 -4.60
CA SER A 174 3.02 -32.90 -3.73
C SER A 174 2.96 -31.42 -3.37
N ARG A 175 2.44 -30.56 -4.25
CA ARG A 175 2.25 -29.12 -4.02
C ARG A 175 1.12 -28.88 -3.05
N GLU A 176 -0.04 -29.50 -3.28
CA GLU A 176 -1.17 -29.39 -2.35
C GLU A 176 -0.83 -29.99 -0.98
N GLN A 177 -0.08 -31.09 -0.93
CA GLN A 177 0.41 -31.68 0.32
C GLN A 177 1.30 -30.71 1.09
N TRP A 178 2.29 -30.09 0.44
CA TRP A 178 3.18 -29.12 1.09
C TRP A 178 2.39 -27.91 1.64
N CYS A 179 1.45 -27.39 0.85
CA CYS A 179 0.57 -26.30 1.28
C CYS A 179 -0.27 -26.70 2.50
N CYS A 180 -0.86 -27.90 2.48
CA CYS A 180 -1.63 -28.45 3.59
C CYS A 180 -0.78 -28.57 4.87
N GLU A 181 0.43 -29.13 4.76
CA GLU A 181 1.37 -29.26 5.89
C GLU A 181 1.82 -27.91 6.48
N CYS A 182 1.85 -26.87 5.65
CA CYS A 182 2.22 -25.52 6.05
C CYS A 182 1.02 -24.64 6.43
N PHE A 183 -0.21 -25.16 6.39
CA PHE A 183 -1.45 -24.40 6.60
C PHE A 183 -1.59 -23.20 5.64
N LEU A 184 -1.24 -23.43 4.37
CA LEU A 184 -1.29 -22.45 3.29
C LEU A 184 -2.27 -22.89 2.20
N SER A 185 -2.86 -21.91 1.50
CA SER A 185 -3.76 -22.14 0.37
C SER A 185 -2.99 -22.29 -0.94
N CYS A 186 -3.00 -23.49 -1.52
CA CYS A 186 -2.37 -23.76 -2.82
C CYS A 186 -3.01 -22.91 -3.95
N SER A 187 -4.33 -22.71 -3.91
CA SER A 187 -5.04 -21.91 -4.92
C SER A 187 -4.68 -20.43 -4.84
N ALA A 188 -4.54 -19.88 -3.63
CA ALA A 188 -4.09 -18.50 -3.43
C ALA A 188 -2.66 -18.28 -3.93
N LEU A 189 -1.74 -19.19 -3.59
CA LEU A 189 -0.34 -19.11 -4.02
C LEU A 189 -0.19 -19.29 -5.55
N SER A 190 -0.96 -20.20 -6.14
CA SER A 190 -1.00 -20.37 -7.61
C SER A 190 -1.60 -19.13 -8.28
N ARG A 191 -2.57 -18.46 -7.66
CA ARG A 191 -3.10 -17.17 -8.14
C ARG A 191 -2.05 -16.07 -8.07
N ALA A 192 -1.26 -16.01 -6.99
CA ALA A 192 -0.14 -15.07 -6.89
C ALA A 192 0.92 -15.32 -7.99
N GLU A 193 1.26 -16.57 -8.32
CA GLU A 193 2.17 -16.86 -9.43
C GLU A 193 1.66 -16.31 -10.77
N MET A 194 0.36 -16.48 -11.06
CA MET A 194 -0.27 -15.94 -12.26
C MET A 194 -0.23 -14.40 -12.29
N ILE A 195 -0.62 -13.75 -11.19
CA ILE A 195 -0.59 -12.28 -11.09
C ILE A 195 0.84 -11.77 -11.27
N ARG A 196 1.83 -12.40 -10.62
CA ARG A 196 3.24 -12.02 -10.77
C ARG A 196 3.70 -12.08 -12.23
N ALA A 197 3.28 -13.11 -12.97
CA ALA A 197 3.60 -13.25 -14.39
C ALA A 197 2.94 -12.14 -15.23
N GLU A 198 1.66 -11.85 -15.00
CA GLU A 198 0.94 -10.77 -15.69
C GLU A 198 1.56 -9.39 -15.44
N LEU A 199 1.96 -9.10 -14.20
CA LEU A 199 2.64 -7.86 -13.85
C LEU A 199 4.02 -7.75 -14.53
N LEU A 200 4.79 -8.84 -14.54
CA LEU A 200 6.09 -8.88 -15.21
C LEU A 200 5.94 -8.66 -16.73
N GLU A 201 4.96 -9.30 -17.37
CA GLU A 201 4.69 -9.09 -18.80
C GLU A 201 4.23 -7.65 -19.08
N THR A 202 3.45 -7.06 -18.17
CA THR A 202 3.08 -5.64 -18.25
C THR A 202 4.33 -4.77 -18.20
N MET A 203 5.21 -4.93 -17.22
CA MET A 203 6.46 -4.16 -17.11
C MET A 203 7.33 -4.26 -18.37
N LYS A 204 7.47 -5.46 -18.94
CA LYS A 204 8.20 -5.66 -20.20
C LYS A 204 7.54 -4.93 -21.38
N ARG A 205 6.21 -4.99 -21.47
CA ARG A 205 5.44 -4.34 -22.55
C ARG A 205 5.60 -2.83 -22.55
N ILE A 206 5.71 -2.21 -21.38
CA ILE A 206 5.94 -0.77 -21.22
C ILE A 206 7.42 -0.40 -21.03
N GLU A 207 8.34 -1.34 -21.30
CA GLU A 207 9.79 -1.14 -21.33
C GLU A 207 10.41 -0.62 -20.01
N LEU A 208 9.81 -0.98 -18.87
CA LEU A 208 10.39 -0.65 -17.57
C LEU A 208 11.60 -1.54 -17.23
N PRO A 209 12.61 -1.00 -16.52
CA PRO A 209 13.76 -1.77 -16.10
C PRO A 209 13.35 -2.85 -15.09
N ILE A 210 13.92 -4.05 -15.24
CA ILE A 210 13.67 -5.18 -14.35
C ILE A 210 14.99 -5.56 -13.69
N SER A 211 15.08 -5.39 -12.38
CA SER A 211 16.28 -5.78 -11.62
C SER A 211 16.34 -7.28 -11.37
N ALA A 212 17.55 -7.80 -11.22
CA ALA A 212 17.77 -9.19 -10.85
C ALA A 212 17.41 -9.44 -9.37
N PRO A 213 17.01 -10.67 -8.99
CA PRO A 213 16.70 -10.99 -7.61
C PRO A 213 17.93 -10.80 -6.70
N ALA A 214 17.78 -10.02 -5.64
CA ALA A 214 18.83 -9.66 -4.68
C ALA A 214 18.37 -9.76 -3.21
N PHE A 215 17.21 -10.39 -2.98
CA PHE A 215 16.62 -10.56 -1.67
C PHE A 215 17.57 -11.16 -0.63
N GLY A 216 17.61 -10.53 0.55
CA GLY A 216 18.37 -11.00 1.72
C GLY A 216 19.58 -10.13 2.10
N SER A 217 19.99 -9.18 1.27
CA SER A 217 20.99 -8.18 1.66
C SER A 217 20.35 -6.99 2.38
N GLU A 218 21.05 -6.39 3.35
CA GLU A 218 20.58 -5.20 4.08
C GLU A 218 20.25 -4.02 3.13
N ALA A 219 21.05 -3.85 2.08
CA ALA A 219 20.81 -2.84 1.06
C ALA A 219 19.50 -3.10 0.30
N ASN A 220 19.24 -4.34 -0.12
CA ASN A 220 17.99 -4.69 -0.80
C ASN A 220 16.78 -4.57 0.14
N LEU A 221 16.91 -4.93 1.43
CA LEU A 221 15.83 -4.73 2.40
C LEU A 221 15.48 -3.24 2.56
N LEU A 222 16.49 -2.36 2.56
CA LEU A 222 16.27 -0.92 2.54
C LEU A 222 15.59 -0.47 1.24
N SER A 223 16.03 -0.95 0.08
CA SER A 223 15.38 -0.68 -1.21
C SER A 223 13.91 -1.07 -1.23
N ILE A 224 13.57 -2.26 -0.72
CA ILE A 224 12.17 -2.71 -0.61
C ILE A 224 11.36 -1.76 0.28
N LYS A 225 11.91 -1.38 1.44
CA LYS A 225 11.24 -0.42 2.34
C LYS A 225 11.04 0.94 1.69
N LYS A 226 12.04 1.44 0.95
CA LYS A 226 11.93 2.69 0.17
C LYS A 226 10.83 2.59 -0.87
N ALA A 227 10.83 1.53 -1.67
CA ALA A 227 9.82 1.30 -2.71
C ALA A 227 8.40 1.19 -2.13
N LEU A 228 8.20 0.43 -1.04
CA LEU A 228 6.90 0.34 -0.35
C LEU A 228 6.46 1.71 0.16
N LEU A 229 7.38 2.46 0.79
CA LEU A 229 7.05 3.74 1.39
C LEU A 229 6.68 4.79 0.33
N SER A 230 7.26 4.73 -0.87
CA SER A 230 6.91 5.64 -1.97
C SER A 230 5.45 5.56 -2.40
N GLY A 231 4.76 4.43 -2.19
CA GLY A 231 3.33 4.29 -2.49
C GLY A 231 2.41 4.20 -1.26
N TYR A 232 2.90 3.68 -0.15
CA TYR A 232 2.13 3.44 1.08
C TYR A 232 2.44 4.43 2.21
N PHE A 233 3.05 5.58 1.93
CA PHE A 233 3.29 6.63 2.93
C PHE A 233 2.00 7.16 3.60
N MET A 234 0.84 6.98 2.96
CA MET A 234 -0.47 7.33 3.53
C MET A 234 -0.97 6.29 4.55
N HIS A 235 -0.39 5.08 4.54
CA HIS A 235 -0.78 3.92 5.35
C HIS A 235 0.27 3.63 6.42
N ILE A 236 0.55 4.64 7.24
CA ILE A 236 1.48 4.56 8.37
C ILE A 236 0.70 4.60 9.68
N ALA A 237 1.15 3.80 10.64
CA ALA A 237 0.64 3.81 12.00
C ALA A 237 1.78 3.76 13.01
N ARG A 238 1.54 4.33 14.20
CA ARG A 238 2.50 4.39 15.30
C ARG A 238 1.89 3.82 16.58
N ASP A 239 2.62 2.95 17.28
CA ASP A 239 2.29 2.56 18.65
C ASP A 239 2.84 3.59 19.64
N VAL A 240 1.97 4.44 20.17
CA VAL A 240 2.36 5.59 21.02
C VAL A 240 2.79 5.14 22.41
N ASP A 241 2.11 4.14 22.97
CA ASP A 241 2.27 3.74 24.38
C ASP A 241 3.05 2.42 24.55
N GLY A 242 3.51 1.80 23.46
CA GLY A 242 4.14 0.48 23.46
C GLY A 242 3.18 -0.65 23.85
N SER A 243 1.87 -0.39 23.75
CA SER A 243 0.81 -1.32 24.16
C SER A 243 0.32 -2.22 23.02
N GLY A 244 0.85 -2.03 21.81
CA GLY A 244 0.41 -2.71 20.59
C GLY A 244 -0.84 -2.09 19.96
N ASN A 245 -1.22 -0.88 20.40
CA ASN A 245 -2.33 -0.12 19.83
C ASN A 245 -1.79 0.94 18.88
N TYR A 246 -1.89 0.66 17.58
CA TYR A 246 -1.35 1.51 16.54
C TYR A 246 -2.34 2.58 16.13
N LEU A 247 -1.92 3.85 16.24
CA LEU A 247 -2.66 5.01 15.78
C LEU A 247 -2.24 5.37 14.35
N MET A 248 -3.19 5.35 13.41
CA MET A 248 -2.94 5.75 12.03
C MET A 248 -2.76 7.27 11.90
N LEU A 249 -1.82 7.70 11.07
CA LEU A 249 -1.45 9.11 10.93
C LEU A 249 -2.57 9.96 10.30
N THR A 250 -3.18 9.48 9.20
CA THR A 250 -4.14 10.26 8.41
C THR A 250 -5.51 10.38 9.09
N HIS A 251 -6.08 9.26 9.56
CA HIS A 251 -7.46 9.21 10.05
C HIS A 251 -7.60 9.08 11.58
N LYS A 252 -6.49 9.02 12.32
CA LYS A 252 -6.47 8.85 13.79
C LYS A 252 -7.28 7.66 14.32
N GLN A 253 -7.45 6.62 13.49
CA GLN A 253 -8.06 5.38 13.92
C GLN A 253 -7.03 4.51 14.62
N VAL A 254 -7.48 3.81 15.67
CA VAL A 254 -6.66 2.85 16.42
C VAL A 254 -6.94 1.45 15.90
N ALA A 255 -5.87 0.69 15.66
CA ALA A 255 -5.91 -0.70 15.23
C ALA A 255 -4.81 -1.52 15.91
N GLN A 256 -5.01 -2.83 15.97
CA GLN A 256 -4.00 -3.77 16.45
C GLN A 256 -3.38 -4.53 15.29
N LEU A 257 -2.19 -5.09 15.50
CA LEU A 257 -1.59 -6.00 14.52
C LEU A 257 -2.48 -7.23 14.35
N HIS A 258 -2.73 -7.61 13.11
CA HIS A 258 -3.44 -8.86 12.84
C HIS A 258 -2.66 -10.05 13.45
N PRO A 259 -3.33 -11.08 14.03
CA PRO A 259 -2.66 -12.21 14.67
C PRO A 259 -1.67 -13.00 13.80
N PHE A 260 -1.75 -12.86 12.48
CA PHE A 260 -0.84 -13.50 11.52
C PHE A 260 0.42 -12.67 11.23
N SER A 261 0.53 -11.46 11.79
CA SER A 261 1.74 -10.67 11.62
C SER A 261 2.94 -11.38 12.27
N SER A 262 4.06 -11.36 11.54
CA SER A 262 5.35 -11.87 12.01
C SER A 262 5.77 -11.24 13.34
N TYR A 263 5.42 -9.97 13.56
CA TYR A 263 5.76 -9.24 14.79
C TYR A 263 5.10 -9.80 16.05
N CYS A 264 3.93 -10.43 15.95
CA CYS A 264 3.26 -11.07 17.10
C CYS A 264 4.07 -12.24 17.68
N SER A 265 4.97 -12.84 16.88
CA SER A 265 5.87 -13.91 17.34
C SER A 265 7.25 -13.41 17.77
N THR A 266 7.55 -12.13 17.57
CA THR A 266 8.85 -11.53 17.91
C THR A 266 8.83 -10.84 19.27
N ARG A 267 9.99 -10.69 19.90
CA ARG A 267 10.12 -9.96 21.18
C ARG A 267 10.08 -8.44 21.03
N ARG A 268 10.31 -7.92 19.82
CA ARG A 268 10.39 -6.49 19.55
C ARG A 268 9.27 -6.10 18.61
N ILE A 269 8.30 -5.36 19.15
CA ILE A 269 7.22 -4.76 18.38
C ILE A 269 7.72 -3.40 17.87
N PRO A 270 7.68 -3.13 16.55
CA PRO A 270 8.14 -1.88 15.98
C PRO A 270 7.20 -0.72 16.32
N GLU A 271 7.75 0.43 16.72
CA GLU A 271 6.95 1.62 17.04
C GLU A 271 6.25 2.18 15.80
N TRP A 272 6.96 2.22 14.66
CA TRP A 272 6.49 2.80 13.40
C TRP A 272 6.33 1.71 12.36
N VAL A 273 5.14 1.65 11.77
CA VAL A 273 4.83 0.61 10.79
C VAL A 273 4.08 1.14 9.58
N LEU A 274 4.39 0.54 8.44
CA LEU A 274 3.63 0.61 7.20
C LEU A 274 2.74 -0.62 7.11
N PHE A 275 1.47 -0.45 6.73
CA PHE A 275 0.51 -1.53 6.56
C PHE A 275 -0.16 -1.53 5.18
N HIS A 276 -0.58 -2.70 4.70
CA HIS A 276 -1.25 -2.81 3.40
C HIS A 276 -2.77 -2.66 3.53
N GLU A 277 -3.38 -3.40 4.46
CA GLU A 277 -4.83 -3.41 4.65
C GLU A 277 -5.22 -2.99 6.06
N PHE A 278 -6.35 -2.29 6.13
CA PHE A 278 -7.06 -2.02 7.36
C PHE A 278 -8.44 -2.69 7.32
N SER A 279 -8.79 -3.42 8.38
CA SER A 279 -10.07 -4.11 8.48
C SER A 279 -10.80 -3.74 9.77
N ILE A 280 -12.07 -3.38 9.63
CA ILE A 280 -13.00 -3.09 10.73
C ILE A 280 -13.72 -4.42 11.04
N SER A 281 -13.37 -5.04 12.17
CA SER A 281 -13.98 -6.30 12.65
C SER A 281 -14.31 -6.20 14.15
N GLU A 282 -14.45 -7.33 14.88
CA GLU A 282 -14.61 -7.34 16.35
C GLU A 282 -13.43 -6.65 17.09
N GLY A 283 -12.33 -6.44 16.38
CA GLY A 283 -11.35 -5.39 16.65
C GLY A 283 -10.83 -4.80 15.34
N ASN A 284 -10.52 -3.51 15.34
CA ASN A 284 -9.81 -2.87 14.24
C ASN A 284 -8.43 -3.52 14.08
N SER A 285 -8.10 -4.04 12.90
CA SER A 285 -6.80 -4.68 12.67
C SER A 285 -6.13 -4.24 11.38
N ILE A 286 -4.81 -4.06 11.46
CA ILE A 286 -3.94 -3.80 10.31
C ILE A 286 -3.21 -5.09 9.90
N ARG A 287 -3.14 -5.34 8.58
CA ARG A 287 -2.58 -6.57 7.98
C ARG A 287 -1.41 -6.21 7.06
N VAL A 288 -0.50 -7.18 6.93
CA VAL A 288 0.73 -7.09 6.13
C VAL A 288 1.53 -5.85 6.53
N VAL A 289 2.25 -5.97 7.64
CA VAL A 289 2.90 -4.85 8.32
C VAL A 289 4.42 -4.92 8.17
N SER A 290 5.11 -3.79 8.02
CA SER A 290 6.58 -3.73 8.04
C SER A 290 7.11 -2.50 8.76
N GLU A 291 8.21 -2.67 9.49
CA GLU A 291 8.85 -1.61 10.26
C GLU A 291 9.45 -0.57 9.32
N ILE A 292 9.09 0.68 9.56
CA ILE A 292 9.64 1.85 8.87
C ILE A 292 10.32 2.75 9.90
N SER A 293 11.38 3.45 9.50
CA SER A 293 12.00 4.44 10.37
C SER A 293 11.43 5.83 10.09
N PRO A 294 11.30 6.70 11.10
CA PRO A 294 10.91 8.10 10.91
C PRO A 294 11.83 8.85 9.94
N HIS A 295 13.13 8.51 9.93
CA HIS A 295 14.12 9.07 9.00
C HIS A 295 13.80 8.71 7.55
N LEU A 296 13.43 7.46 7.27
CA LEU A 296 13.07 7.02 5.93
C LEU A 296 11.78 7.69 5.44
N PHE A 297 10.81 7.87 6.35
CA PHE A 297 9.59 8.63 6.08
C PHE A 297 9.92 10.08 5.72
N ALA A 298 10.73 10.76 6.54
CA ALA A 298 11.12 12.14 6.28
C ALA A 298 11.90 12.33 4.96
N GLU A 299 12.65 11.32 4.51
CA GLU A 299 13.41 11.35 3.25
C GLU A 299 12.51 11.25 2.01
N LEU A 300 11.48 10.39 2.05
CA LEU A 300 10.71 10.01 0.85
C LEU A 300 9.34 10.67 0.71
N VAL A 301 8.77 11.15 1.82
CA VAL A 301 7.38 11.59 1.83
C VAL A 301 7.24 12.99 1.23
N PRO A 302 6.27 13.22 0.31
CA PRO A 302 6.02 14.54 -0.25
C PRO A 302 5.72 15.57 0.85
N GLN A 303 6.38 16.73 0.80
CA GLN A 303 6.19 17.81 1.79
C GLN A 303 4.74 18.30 1.86
N TYR A 304 4.04 18.27 0.72
CA TYR A 304 2.63 18.65 0.65
C TYR A 304 1.74 17.70 1.47
N TYR A 305 1.89 16.38 1.32
CA TYR A 305 1.21 15.40 2.18
C TYR A 305 1.54 15.60 3.66
N PHE A 306 2.82 15.78 3.98
CA PHE A 306 3.26 15.97 5.36
C PHE A 306 2.63 17.22 6.01
N SER A 307 2.50 18.31 5.25
CA SER A 307 1.88 19.56 5.72
C SER A 307 0.41 19.35 6.08
N ASN A 308 -0.31 18.55 5.30
CA ASN A 308 -1.73 18.25 5.46
C ASN A 308 -2.04 17.21 6.55
N LEU A 309 -1.02 16.52 7.11
CA LEU A 309 -1.22 15.62 8.24
C LEU A 309 -1.87 16.32 9.43
N PRO A 310 -2.81 15.68 10.14
CA PRO A 310 -3.45 16.30 11.29
C PRO A 310 -2.44 16.47 12.45
N PRO A 311 -2.63 17.48 13.33
CA PRO A 311 -1.74 17.69 14.46
C PRO A 311 -1.76 16.48 15.40
N SER A 312 -0.57 15.98 15.73
CA SER A 312 -0.34 14.80 16.59
C SER A 312 1.12 14.78 17.05
N GLU A 313 1.39 14.08 18.16
CA GLU A 313 2.76 13.81 18.63
C GLU A 313 3.61 13.13 17.53
N SER A 314 3.00 12.22 16.76
CA SER A 314 3.66 11.59 15.61
C SER A 314 4.12 12.62 14.56
N LYS A 315 3.30 13.65 14.27
CA LYS A 315 3.68 14.73 13.34
C LYS A 315 4.82 15.57 13.90
N GLU A 316 4.84 15.84 15.20
CA GLU A 316 5.91 16.61 15.86
C GLU A 316 7.25 15.87 15.78
N ILE A 317 7.28 14.58 16.09
CA ILE A 317 8.50 13.75 15.98
C ILE A 317 9.02 13.73 14.54
N LEU A 318 8.13 13.56 13.56
CA LEU A 318 8.53 13.58 12.15
C LEU A 318 9.05 14.96 11.73
N GLN A 319 8.46 16.05 12.23
CA GLN A 319 8.93 17.41 11.97
C GLN A 319 10.33 17.64 12.55
N GLU A 320 10.62 17.14 13.75
CA GLU A 320 11.96 17.20 14.35
C GLU A 320 12.98 16.48 13.48
N VAL A 321 12.66 15.28 12.99
CA VAL A 321 13.53 14.51 12.10
C VAL A 321 13.78 15.25 10.77
N ILE A 322 12.74 15.85 10.17
CA ILE A 322 12.87 16.68 8.95
C ILE A 322 13.80 17.87 9.20
N ASN A 323 13.65 18.55 10.34
CA ASN A 323 14.49 19.70 10.70
C ASN A 323 15.97 19.31 10.87
N HIS A 324 16.24 18.09 11.35
CA HIS A 324 17.60 17.56 11.47
C HIS A 324 18.20 17.11 10.13
N LEU A 325 17.38 16.73 9.16
CA LEU A 325 17.81 16.36 7.81
C LEU A 325 18.06 17.57 6.91
N ALA A 326 17.40 18.70 7.17
CA ALA A 326 17.65 19.94 6.45
C ALA A 326 19.10 20.40 6.70
N PRO A 327 19.93 20.61 5.64
CA PRO A 327 21.29 21.07 5.83
C PRO A 327 21.29 22.45 6.50
N VAL A 328 22.19 22.65 7.49
CA VAL A 328 22.43 23.89 8.25
C VAL A 328 22.94 25.06 7.37
N SER A 329 22.80 24.98 6.05
CA SER A 329 23.26 25.98 5.08
C SER A 329 22.19 27.05 4.77
N ALA A 330 21.53 27.60 5.79
CA ALA A 330 20.65 28.76 5.64
C ALA A 330 20.72 29.76 6.81
N THR A 331 21.68 29.63 7.73
CA THR A 331 21.77 30.50 8.93
C THR A 331 23.08 31.27 9.08
N ARG A 332 23.87 31.44 8.01
CA ARG A 332 25.12 32.22 8.07
C ARG A 332 25.31 33.35 7.07
N GLU A 333 24.36 33.62 6.16
CA GLU A 333 24.49 34.72 5.21
C GLU A 333 23.61 35.96 5.49
N GLU A 334 22.65 35.89 6.42
CA GLU A 334 21.78 37.06 6.73
C GLU A 334 22.31 38.01 7.82
N GLN A 335 23.53 37.83 8.33
CA GLN A 335 24.13 38.75 9.32
C GLN A 335 25.28 39.63 8.78
N LYS A 336 25.45 39.75 7.46
CA LYS A 336 26.51 40.63 6.89
C LYS A 336 26.07 41.64 5.83
N THR A 337 24.77 41.79 5.56
CA THR A 337 24.27 42.77 4.57
C THR A 337 23.21 43.72 5.15
N ALA A 338 23.27 44.00 6.45
CA ALA A 338 22.45 45.03 7.11
C ALA A 338 23.30 46.27 7.47
N SER A 339 24.02 46.83 6.49
CA SER A 339 24.53 48.21 6.56
C SER A 339 24.94 48.70 5.16
N ASP A 340 23.96 48.94 4.27
CA ASP A 340 23.92 50.21 3.54
C ASP A 340 22.68 50.36 2.66
N SER A 341 22.19 51.59 2.63
CA SER A 341 21.30 52.22 1.64
C SER A 341 19.84 51.76 1.47
N LYS A 342 18.96 52.73 1.78
CA LYS A 342 17.54 52.84 1.49
C LYS A 342 17.26 53.21 0.01
N GLU A 343 15.99 53.07 -0.36
CA GLU A 343 15.23 53.71 -1.46
C GLU A 343 15.28 53.08 -2.86
N ASN A 344 14.27 52.26 -3.19
CA ASN A 344 13.10 52.69 -3.99
C ASN A 344 12.07 51.55 -4.20
N GLU A 345 10.81 51.96 -4.34
CA GLU A 345 9.58 51.16 -4.50
C GLU A 345 9.53 50.36 -5.82
N GLU A 346 9.09 49.09 -5.77
CA GLU A 346 8.11 48.42 -6.67
C GLU A 346 7.98 46.92 -6.30
N PHE A 347 6.75 46.38 -6.27
CA PHE A 347 6.39 44.95 -6.07
C PHE A 347 5.35 44.56 -7.15
N PRO A 348 5.15 43.28 -7.53
CA PRO A 348 6.05 42.11 -7.55
C PRO A 348 6.17 41.46 -8.96
N GLN A 349 7.26 40.75 -9.22
CA GLN A 349 7.25 39.57 -10.08
C GLN A 349 7.93 38.42 -9.36
N THR A 350 7.20 37.32 -9.19
CA THR A 350 7.65 36.06 -8.59
C THR A 350 8.73 35.41 -9.46
N PRO A 351 9.84 34.92 -8.89
CA PRO A 351 10.82 34.16 -9.64
C PRO A 351 10.34 32.71 -9.82
N THR A 352 10.39 32.27 -11.06
CA THR A 352 10.16 30.90 -11.52
C THR A 352 11.23 29.98 -10.94
N GLU A 353 10.85 29.09 -10.02
CA GLU A 353 11.72 27.98 -9.60
C GLU A 353 11.84 26.96 -10.72
N GLN A 354 13.05 26.86 -11.27
CA GLN A 354 13.45 25.84 -12.23
C GLN A 354 13.49 24.48 -11.52
N ARG A 355 12.52 23.61 -11.81
CA ARG A 355 12.65 22.17 -11.52
C ARG A 355 13.61 21.53 -12.52
N CYS A 356 14.56 20.77 -11.97
CA CYS A 356 15.58 20.02 -12.70
C CYS A 356 14.98 19.21 -13.86
N VAL A 357 15.57 19.43 -15.03
CA VAL A 357 15.41 18.60 -16.23
C VAL A 357 16.22 17.31 -16.00
N ILE A 358 15.57 16.16 -16.12
CA ILE A 358 16.24 14.86 -16.19
C ILE A 358 16.62 14.62 -17.66
N GLN A 359 17.87 14.22 -17.89
CA GLN A 359 18.45 13.87 -19.18
C GLN A 359 18.24 12.41 -19.53
#